data_AF-A0A975M5P5-F1
#
_entry.id   AF-A0A975M5P5-F1
#
_cell.length_a   1.000
_cell.length_b   1.000
_cell.length_c   1.000
_cell.angle_alpha   90.00
_cell.angle_beta   90.00
_cell.angle_gamma   90.00
#
_symmetry.space_group_name_H-M   'P 1'
#
loop_
_entity.id
_entity.type
_entity.pdbx_description
1 polymer ?
#
loop_
_entity_poly.entity_id
_entity_poly.type
_entity_poly.pdbx_seq_one_letter_code
_entity_poly.pdbx_strand_id
1 'polypeptide(L)'
;MIERGDDDVAPPALPGATAIPRPRVLPGPVAVALGYTVACLVLAVIATLVIGWGTARDFWGYVWTIFAAAFYAAGFGLFTALPVAVVLGWAMRRVLNQGLHILAFFLVPTLLGWVVIGLSVHTVLVPLLMAAAIGTSLAAGRAVIWPLARPAL
;
A
#
# COMPACT_ATOMS: atom_id res chain seq x y z
N MET A 1 23.56 -2.31 71.75
CA MET A 1 24.49 -2.34 70.60
C MET A 1 24.33 -3.70 69.94
N ILE A 2 23.48 -3.78 68.92
CA ILE A 2 23.56 -4.62 67.70
C ILE A 2 22.58 -3.90 66.76
N GLU A 3 23.18 -3.22 65.80
CA GLU A 3 22.58 -2.48 64.71
C GLU A 3 22.15 -3.51 63.65
N ARG A 4 20.89 -3.48 63.22
CA ARG A 4 20.43 -4.27 62.08
C ARG A 4 19.79 -3.29 61.10
N GLY A 5 20.65 -2.64 60.32
CA GLY A 5 20.25 -2.12 59.02
C GLY A 5 19.91 -3.30 58.11
N ASP A 6 18.82 -3.17 57.39
CA ASP A 6 18.83 -3.15 55.93
C ASP A 6 17.39 -3.26 55.45
N ASP A 7 17.00 -2.21 54.74
CA ASP A 7 16.34 -2.33 53.46
C ASP A 7 15.00 -3.05 53.48
N ASP A 8 13.97 -2.29 53.85
CA ASP A 8 12.65 -2.43 53.21
C ASP A 8 12.81 -2.11 51.71
N VAL A 9 13.38 -3.06 50.98
CA VAL A 9 13.44 -3.10 49.53
C VAL A 9 12.00 -3.04 49.05
N ALA A 10 11.58 -1.86 48.60
CA ALA A 10 10.37 -1.71 47.82
C ALA A 10 10.39 -2.82 46.73
N PRO A 11 9.32 -3.61 46.58
CA PRO A 11 9.30 -4.66 45.58
C PRO A 11 9.67 -4.05 44.23
N PRO A 12 10.51 -4.72 43.41
CA PRO A 12 10.93 -4.17 42.13
C PRO A 12 9.67 -3.77 41.38
N ALA A 13 9.62 -2.51 40.94
CA ALA A 13 8.55 -2.03 40.09
C ALA A 13 8.42 -3.07 38.97
N LEU A 14 7.28 -3.78 38.94
CA LEU A 14 6.87 -4.54 37.76
C LEU A 14 7.16 -3.63 36.57
N PRO A 15 7.85 -4.10 35.51
CA PRO A 15 8.01 -3.33 34.28
C PRO A 15 6.62 -2.97 33.76
N GLY A 16 6.13 -1.84 34.26
CA GLY A 16 4.77 -1.38 34.14
C GLY A 16 4.65 -0.88 32.73
N ALA A 17 3.81 -1.59 31.98
CA ALA A 17 3.61 -1.42 30.56
C ALA A 17 4.90 -1.67 29.77
N THR A 18 5.01 -2.87 29.22
CA THR A 18 5.36 -2.95 27.80
C THR A 18 4.45 -1.93 27.11
N ALA A 19 4.99 -0.75 26.82
CA ALA A 19 4.33 0.21 25.96
C ALA A 19 4.19 -0.54 24.64
N ILE A 20 3.06 -1.23 24.45
CA ILE A 20 2.69 -1.86 23.19
C ILE A 20 2.91 -0.73 22.20
N PRO A 21 3.92 -0.83 21.29
CA PRO A 21 4.24 0.27 20.41
C PRO A 21 2.96 0.54 19.65
N ARG A 22 2.26 1.62 19.98
CA ARG A 22 1.02 1.98 19.31
C ARG A 22 1.49 2.44 17.93
N PRO A 23 1.34 1.65 16.85
CA PRO A 23 1.80 2.09 15.54
C PRO A 23 0.74 3.08 15.08
N ARG A 24 0.90 4.33 15.50
CA ARG A 24 0.06 5.46 15.11
C ARG A 24 0.85 6.26 14.09
N VAL A 25 1.03 5.72 12.91
CA VAL A 25 1.55 6.53 11.81
C VAL A 25 0.68 6.22 10.61
N LEU A 26 -0.34 7.06 10.39
CA LEU A 26 -0.82 7.24 9.03
C LEU A 26 0.41 7.62 8.20
N PRO A 27 0.65 6.98 7.05
CA PRO A 27 1.79 7.32 6.21
C PRO A 27 1.76 8.83 5.96
N GLY A 28 2.85 9.52 6.30
CA GLY A 28 2.96 10.97 6.07
C GLY A 28 2.73 11.31 4.58
N PRO A 29 2.51 12.58 4.24
CA PRO A 29 2.22 13.00 2.86
C PRO A 29 3.29 12.51 1.87
N VAL A 30 4.55 12.44 2.29
CA VAL A 30 5.65 11.89 1.49
C VAL A 30 5.51 10.38 1.26
N ALA A 31 5.10 9.61 2.27
CA ALA A 31 4.87 8.17 2.12
C ALA A 31 3.67 7.89 1.22
N VAL A 32 2.61 8.71 1.30
CA VAL A 32 1.47 8.62 0.37
C VAL A 32 1.91 8.92 -1.06
N ALA A 33 2.66 9.99 -1.28
CA ALA A 33 3.18 10.33 -2.60
C ALA A 33 4.10 9.24 -3.16
N LEU A 34 4.99 8.68 -2.35
CA LEU A 34 5.88 7.59 -2.75
C LEU A 34 5.11 6.32 -3.11
N GLY A 35 4.20 5.89 -2.25
CA GLY A 35 3.37 4.69 -2.49
C GLY A 35 2.51 4.85 -3.74
N TYR A 36 1.98 6.06 -3.97
CA TYR A 36 1.21 6.37 -5.16
C TYR A 36 2.05 6.35 -6.44
N THR A 37 3.24 6.96 -6.42
CA THR A 37 4.19 6.93 -7.54
C THR A 37 4.58 5.50 -7.89
N VAL A 38 4.90 4.67 -6.88
CA VAL A 38 5.21 3.26 -7.09
C VAL A 38 4.03 2.52 -7.70
N ALA A 39 2.81 2.73 -7.20
CA ALA A 39 1.62 2.11 -7.77
C ALA A 39 1.42 2.50 -9.24
N CYS A 40 1.60 3.79 -9.59
CA CYS A 40 1.48 4.26 -10.97
C CYS A 40 2.55 3.63 -11.87
N LEU A 41 3.80 3.53 -11.40
CA LEU A 41 4.89 2.91 -12.14
C LEU A 41 4.66 1.40 -12.36
N VAL A 42 4.26 0.68 -11.32
CA VAL A 42 3.95 -0.76 -11.44
C VAL A 42 2.80 -0.97 -12.41
N LEU A 43 1.75 -0.14 -12.34
CA LEU A 43 0.62 -0.23 -13.27
C LEU A 43 1.06 0.09 -14.70
N ALA A 44 1.92 1.09 -14.89
CA ALA A 44 2.47 1.46 -16.19
C ALA A 44 3.33 0.35 -16.79
N VAL A 45 4.14 -0.32 -15.98
CA VAL A 45 4.93 -1.48 -16.42
C VAL A 45 4.00 -2.62 -16.84
N ILE A 46 3.01 -2.98 -16.02
CA ILE A 46 2.04 -4.03 -16.37
C ILE A 46 1.31 -3.68 -17.67
N ALA A 47 0.79 -2.45 -17.79
CA ALA A 47 0.11 -1.98 -18.99
C ALA A 47 1.02 -2.03 -20.21
N THR A 48 2.30 -1.65 -20.06
CA THR A 48 3.28 -1.70 -21.15
C THR A 48 3.61 -3.13 -21.55
N LEU A 49 3.71 -4.07 -20.61
CA LEU A 49 3.94 -5.47 -20.94
C LEU A 49 2.75 -6.08 -21.69
N VAL A 50 1.53 -5.69 -21.33
CA VAL A 50 0.30 -6.19 -21.97
C VAL A 50 0.05 -5.54 -23.33
N ILE A 51 0.22 -4.22 -23.44
CA ILE A 51 -0.09 -3.44 -24.65
C ILE A 51 1.13 -3.34 -25.56
N GLY A 52 2.28 -2.99 -24.99
CA GLY A 52 3.53 -2.71 -25.72
C GLY A 52 4.08 -3.91 -26.47
N TRP A 53 3.83 -5.15 -25.99
CA TRP A 53 4.22 -6.38 -26.70
C TRP A 53 3.67 -6.44 -28.13
N GLY A 54 2.51 -5.82 -28.39
CA GLY A 54 1.88 -5.79 -29.71
C GLY A 54 2.05 -4.49 -30.50
N THR A 55 2.39 -3.37 -29.84
CA THR A 55 2.31 -2.02 -30.45
C THR A 55 3.66 -1.33 -30.65
N ALA A 56 4.68 -1.64 -29.85
CA ALA A 56 5.99 -1.00 -29.94
C ALA A 56 6.96 -1.85 -30.78
N ARG A 57 7.51 -1.27 -31.85
CA ARG A 57 8.50 -1.93 -32.73
C ARG A 57 9.94 -1.80 -32.23
N ASP A 58 10.19 -0.87 -31.32
CA ASP A 58 11.53 -0.46 -30.89
C ASP A 58 11.55 -0.04 -29.40
N PHE A 59 12.76 -0.03 -28.81
CA PHE A 59 12.97 0.28 -27.39
C PHE A 59 12.35 1.62 -26.97
N TRP A 60 12.48 2.65 -27.81
CA TRP A 60 11.94 3.98 -27.52
C TRP A 60 10.42 4.01 -27.49
N GLY A 61 9.75 3.18 -28.31
CA GLY A 61 8.30 2.98 -28.23
C GLY A 61 7.85 2.40 -26.89
N TYR A 62 8.60 1.43 -26.32
CA TYR A 62 8.31 0.90 -24.99
C TYR A 62 8.49 1.94 -23.89
N VAL A 63 9.59 2.70 -23.94
CA VAL A 63 9.85 3.78 -22.97
C VAL A 63 8.72 4.82 -23.00
N TRP A 64 8.30 5.25 -24.18
CA TRP A 64 7.20 6.21 -24.31
C TRP A 64 5.86 5.67 -23.80
N THR A 65 5.58 4.38 -24.05
CA THR A 65 4.37 3.71 -23.55
C THR A 65 4.33 3.70 -22.02
N ILE A 66 5.48 3.47 -21.36
CA ILE A 66 5.58 3.53 -19.89
C ILE A 66 5.26 4.93 -19.38
N PHE A 67 5.84 5.97 -19.99
CA PHE A 67 5.57 7.35 -19.57
C PHE A 67 4.11 7.75 -19.77
N ALA A 68 3.53 7.43 -20.92
CA ALA A 68 2.12 7.70 -21.20
C ALA A 68 1.19 6.95 -20.24
N ALA A 69 1.45 5.66 -20.02
CA ALA A 69 0.67 4.83 -19.10
C ALA A 69 0.80 5.30 -17.65
N ALA A 70 2.00 5.70 -17.22
CA ALA A 70 2.23 6.24 -15.87
C ALA A 70 1.50 7.58 -15.68
N PHE A 71 1.51 8.45 -16.69
CA PHE A 71 0.77 9.71 -16.63
C PHE A 71 -0.74 9.49 -16.59
N TYR A 72 -1.26 8.54 -17.37
CA TYR A 72 -2.68 8.17 -17.34
C TYR A 72 -3.07 7.55 -15.99
N ALA A 73 -2.24 6.65 -15.45
CA ALA A 73 -2.43 6.06 -14.13
C ALA A 73 -2.37 7.13 -13.02
N ALA A 74 -1.49 8.12 -13.15
CA ALA A 74 -1.38 9.25 -12.23
C ALA A 74 -2.61 10.18 -12.31
N GLY A 75 -3.11 10.47 -13.51
CA GLY A 75 -4.29 11.31 -13.68
C GLY A 75 -5.56 10.62 -13.15
N PHE A 76 -5.87 9.42 -13.65
CA PHE A 76 -7.07 8.69 -13.24
C PHE A 76 -6.99 8.16 -11.81
N GLY A 77 -5.83 7.69 -11.39
CA GLY A 77 -5.62 7.13 -10.06
C GLY A 77 -5.78 8.17 -8.96
N LEU A 78 -5.54 9.46 -9.24
CA LEU A 78 -5.68 10.53 -8.27
C LEU A 78 -7.14 10.68 -7.80
N PHE A 79 -8.09 10.50 -8.71
CA PHE A 79 -9.52 10.64 -8.43
C PHE A 79 -10.19 9.34 -7.97
N THR A 80 -9.57 8.19 -8.23
CA THR A 80 -10.19 6.88 -8.00
C THR A 80 -9.43 6.07 -6.96
N ALA A 81 -8.18 5.72 -7.26
CA ALA A 81 -7.34 4.86 -6.44
C ALA A 81 -6.85 5.54 -5.16
N LEU A 82 -6.48 6.82 -5.21
CA LEU A 82 -5.94 7.55 -4.06
C LEU A 82 -6.98 7.71 -2.93
N PRO A 83 -8.23 8.14 -3.18
CA PRO A 83 -9.25 8.19 -2.14
C PRO A 83 -9.49 6.83 -1.48
N VAL A 84 -9.56 5.77 -2.29
CA VAL A 84 -9.72 4.39 -1.79
C VAL A 84 -8.54 3.99 -0.91
N ALA A 85 -7.30 4.28 -1.34
CA ALA A 85 -6.09 3.98 -0.58
C ALA A 85 -6.03 4.76 0.75
N VAL A 86 -6.48 6.02 0.78
CA VAL A 86 -6.55 6.84 2.00
C VAL A 86 -7.59 6.29 2.97
N VAL A 87 -8.81 6.01 2.49
CA VAL A 87 -9.89 5.43 3.29
C VAL A 87 -9.47 4.07 3.86
N LEU A 88 -8.86 3.22 3.04
CA LEU A 88 -8.39 1.90 3.46
C LEU A 88 -7.23 2.00 4.45
N GLY A 89 -6.27 2.89 4.20
CA GLY A 89 -5.17 3.16 5.13
C GLY A 89 -5.65 3.66 6.49
N TRP A 90 -6.69 4.50 6.51
CA TRP A 90 -7.32 4.96 7.74
C TRP A 90 -8.09 3.85 8.44
N ALA A 91 -8.85 3.03 7.71
CA ALA A 91 -9.62 1.92 8.27
C ALA A 91 -8.70 0.88 8.93
N MET A 92 -7.56 0.58 8.29
CA MET A 92 -6.60 -0.40 8.79
C MET A 92 -5.58 0.15 9.78
N ARG A 93 -5.70 1.42 10.22
CA ARG A 93 -4.73 2.07 11.13
C ARG A 93 -4.46 1.33 12.45
N ARG A 94 -5.38 0.46 12.89
CA ARG A 94 -5.26 -0.33 14.13
C ARG A 94 -4.67 -1.72 13.91
N VAL A 95 -4.51 -2.15 12.66
CA VAL A 95 -4.03 -3.48 12.29
C VAL A 95 -2.51 -3.46 12.25
N LEU A 96 -1.86 -4.27 13.08
CA LEU A 96 -0.40 -4.40 13.13
C LEU A 96 0.18 -5.33 12.03
N ASN A 97 -0.66 -6.22 11.48
CA ASN A 97 -0.22 -7.26 10.55
C ASN A 97 0.00 -6.69 9.13
N GLN A 98 1.25 -6.53 8.72
CA GLN A 98 1.63 -6.05 7.38
C GLN A 98 0.97 -6.84 6.25
N GLY A 99 0.91 -8.17 6.38
CA GLY A 99 0.29 -9.04 5.37
C GLY A 99 -1.18 -8.69 5.13
N LEU A 100 -1.92 -8.31 6.18
CA LEU A 100 -3.32 -7.88 6.03
C LEU A 100 -3.44 -6.54 5.30
N HIS A 101 -2.49 -5.62 5.48
CA HIS A 101 -2.47 -4.38 4.72
C HIS A 101 -2.21 -4.64 3.23
N ILE A 102 -1.21 -5.46 2.90
CA ILE A 102 -0.91 -5.80 1.50
C ILE A 102 -2.11 -6.51 0.87
N LEU A 103 -2.69 -7.50 1.58
CA LEU A 103 -3.86 -8.24 1.11
C LEU A 103 -5.08 -7.34 0.90
N ALA A 104 -5.33 -6.40 1.80
CA ALA A 104 -6.46 -5.48 1.65
C ALA A 104 -6.24 -4.46 0.53
N PHE A 105 -5.03 -3.91 0.40
CA PHE A 105 -4.67 -3.01 -0.70
C PHE A 105 -4.65 -3.71 -2.06
N PHE A 106 -4.59 -5.04 -2.08
CA PHE A 106 -4.86 -5.85 -3.26
C PHE A 106 -6.37 -6.07 -3.46
N LEU A 107 -7.02 -6.74 -2.49
CA LEU A 107 -8.40 -7.22 -2.63
C LEU A 107 -9.42 -6.09 -2.82
N VAL A 108 -9.35 -5.03 -2.02
CA VAL A 108 -10.38 -3.99 -2.03
C VAL A 108 -10.40 -3.25 -3.37
N PRO A 109 -9.27 -2.75 -3.90
CA PRO A 109 -9.25 -2.12 -5.22
C PRO A 109 -9.55 -3.11 -6.35
N THR A 110 -9.09 -4.36 -6.25
CA THR A 110 -9.38 -5.38 -7.27
C THR A 110 -10.86 -5.71 -7.33
N LEU A 111 -11.53 -5.95 -6.21
CA LEU A 111 -12.96 -6.23 -6.20
C LEU A 111 -13.78 -5.02 -6.64
N LEU A 112 -13.42 -3.82 -6.15
CA LEU A 112 -14.10 -2.58 -6.53
C LEU A 112 -13.98 -2.32 -8.05
N GLY A 113 -12.76 -2.40 -8.58
CA GLY A 113 -12.50 -2.22 -10.01
C GLY A 113 -13.18 -3.31 -10.85
N TRP A 114 -13.11 -4.57 -10.41
CA TRP A 114 -13.73 -5.68 -11.13
C TRP A 114 -15.25 -5.54 -11.21
N VAL A 115 -15.92 -5.18 -10.11
CA VAL A 115 -17.37 -4.98 -10.10
C VAL A 115 -17.76 -3.78 -10.96
N VAL A 116 -17.10 -2.63 -10.79
CA VAL A 116 -17.44 -1.41 -11.53
C VAL A 116 -17.21 -1.59 -13.03
N ILE A 117 -16.04 -2.08 -13.43
CA ILE A 117 -15.70 -2.28 -14.83
C ILE A 117 -16.53 -3.44 -15.39
N GLY A 118 -16.60 -4.57 -14.68
CA GLY A 118 -17.32 -5.78 -15.13
C GLY A 118 -18.80 -5.54 -15.39
N LEU A 119 -19.48 -4.78 -14.54
CA LEU A 119 -20.87 -4.38 -14.76
C LEU A 119 -21.02 -3.43 -15.95
N SER A 120 -20.00 -2.62 -16.25
CA SER A 120 -20.03 -1.65 -17.34
C SER A 120 -19.81 -2.28 -18.72
N VAL A 121 -18.90 -3.26 -18.82
CA VAL A 121 -18.57 -3.95 -20.10
C VAL A 121 -19.29 -5.28 -20.28
N HIS A 122 -20.12 -5.71 -19.33
CA HIS A 122 -20.84 -7.00 -19.35
C HIS A 122 -19.92 -8.21 -19.58
N THR A 123 -18.67 -8.13 -19.12
CA THR A 123 -17.68 -9.22 -19.22
C THR A 123 -17.04 -9.44 -17.86
N VAL A 124 -16.66 -10.68 -17.57
CA VAL A 124 -16.18 -11.06 -16.23
C VAL A 124 -14.66 -11.15 -16.17
N LEU A 125 -14.05 -11.88 -17.11
CA LEU A 125 -12.64 -12.24 -17.04
C LEU A 125 -11.70 -11.06 -17.34
N VAL A 126 -11.96 -10.30 -18.41
CA VAL A 126 -11.09 -9.18 -18.80
C VAL A 126 -11.06 -8.09 -17.71
N PRO A 127 -12.19 -7.64 -17.16
CA PRO A 127 -12.20 -6.68 -16.06
C PRO A 127 -11.55 -7.20 -14.77
N LEU A 128 -11.64 -8.52 -14.51
CA LEU A 128 -10.97 -9.12 -13.37
C LEU A 128 -9.45 -9.00 -13.51
N LEU A 129 -8.91 -9.29 -14.70
CA LEU A 129 -7.47 -9.18 -14.97
C LEU A 129 -6.99 -7.72 -14.88
N MET A 130 -7.76 -6.78 -15.43
CA MET A 130 -7.45 -5.34 -15.30
C MET A 130 -7.48 -4.89 -13.84
N ALA A 131 -8.49 -5.28 -13.08
CA ALA A 131 -8.60 -4.92 -11.69
C ALA A 131 -7.56 -5.62 -10.79
N ALA A 132 -7.13 -6.82 -11.16
CA ALA A 132 -6.02 -7.50 -10.51
C ALA A 132 -4.69 -6.73 -10.72
N ALA A 133 -4.46 -6.18 -11.91
CA ALA A 133 -3.31 -5.30 -12.16
C ALA A 133 -3.35 -4.05 -11.25
N ILE A 134 -4.51 -3.40 -11.14
CA ILE A 134 -4.70 -2.23 -10.26
C ILE A 134 -4.42 -2.58 -8.79
N GLY A 135 -4.99 -3.69 -8.29
CA GLY A 135 -4.77 -4.14 -6.92
C GLY A 135 -3.31 -4.53 -6.66
N THR A 136 -2.65 -5.19 -7.63
CA THR A 136 -1.23 -5.53 -7.52
C THR A 136 -0.37 -4.28 -7.39
N SER A 137 -0.66 -3.26 -8.19
CA SER A 137 0.04 -1.98 -8.14
C SER A 137 -0.14 -1.27 -6.79
N LEU A 138 -1.35 -1.25 -6.24
CA LEU A 138 -1.63 -0.63 -4.94
C LEU A 138 -1.00 -1.41 -3.78
N ALA A 139 -1.01 -2.75 -3.85
CA ALA A 139 -0.33 -3.61 -2.90
C ALA A 139 1.20 -3.40 -2.93
N ALA A 140 1.78 -3.25 -4.12
CA ALA A 140 3.20 -2.92 -4.28
C ALA A 140 3.53 -1.54 -3.69
N GLY A 141 2.70 -0.52 -3.98
CA GLY A 141 2.84 0.81 -3.36
C GLY A 141 2.78 0.73 -1.84
N ARG A 142 1.86 -0.08 -1.29
CA ARG A 142 1.75 -0.31 0.16
C ARG A 142 2.96 -1.05 0.75
N ALA A 143 3.53 -1.99 0.02
CA ALA A 143 4.71 -2.73 0.47
C ALA A 143 5.94 -1.82 0.57
N VAL A 144 6.15 -0.91 -0.39
CA VAL A 144 7.31 -0.01 -0.43
C VAL A 144 7.29 1.03 0.69
N ILE A 145 6.12 1.49 1.12
CA ILE A 145 6.02 2.47 2.22
C ILE A 145 6.17 1.86 3.61
N TRP A 146 6.13 0.52 3.73
CA TRP A 146 6.18 -0.15 5.03
C TRP A 146 7.42 0.17 5.87
N PRO A 147 8.65 0.20 5.31
CA PRO A 147 9.84 0.56 6.07
C PRO A 147 9.77 1.99 6.64
N LEU A 148 9.12 2.92 5.93
CA LEU A 148 8.94 4.32 6.34
C LEU A 148 7.87 4.50 7.42
N ALA A 149 6.98 3.51 7.58
CA ALA A 149 5.93 3.52 8.59
C ALA A 149 6.38 2.89 9.93
N ARG A 150 7.60 2.33 10.00
CA ARG A 150 8.18 1.84 11.25
C ARG A 150 8.68 3.05 12.06
N PRO A 151 8.31 3.19 13.35
CA PRO A 151 9.03 4.09 14.23
C PRO A 151 10.50 3.63 14.26
N ALA A 152 11.44 4.56 14.08
CA ALA A 152 12.84 4.30 14.41
C ALA A 152 12.88 3.87 15.89
N LEU A 153 13.43 2.68 16.13
CA LEU A 153 13.73 2.20 17.48
C LEU A 153 14.84 3.05 18.09
#